data_AF-D1B4I5-F1
#
_entry.id   AF-D1B4I5-F1
#
_cell.length_a   1.000
_cell.length_b   1.000
_cell.length_c   1.000
_cell.angle_alpha   90.00
_cell.angle_beta   90.00
_cell.angle_gamma   90.00
#
_symmetry.space_group_name_H-M   'P 1'
#
loop_
_entity.id
_entity.type
_entity.pdbx_description
1 polymer ?
#
loop_
_entity_poly.entity_id
_entity_poly.type
_entity_poly.pdbx_seq_one_letter_code
_entity_poly.pdbx_strand_id
1 'polypeptide(L)'
;MYIDGDVLELDIEMDLEEVKSLKNFVQERLNYIEEIVVLRSKNGVPTTSALFAFLLWVKHQKPSLKIDVLDAMMLDLEVFGMMYWIADE
;
A
#
# COMPACT_ATOMS: atom_id res chain seq x y z
N MET A 1 -9.81 -6.08 -22.37
CA MET A 1 -8.67 -5.78 -21.51
C MET A 1 -8.12 -4.44 -21.97
N TYR A 2 -8.41 -3.39 -21.22
CA TYR A 2 -7.73 -2.11 -21.35
C TYR A 2 -6.57 -2.15 -20.37
N ILE A 3 -5.35 -2.06 -20.88
CA ILE A 3 -4.14 -1.84 -20.08
C ILE A 3 -3.98 -0.33 -20.10
N ASP A 4 -4.47 0.33 -19.07
CA ASP A 4 -4.34 1.76 -18.87
C ASP A 4 -3.67 1.94 -17.52
N GLY A 5 -2.34 2.10 -17.55
CA GLY A 5 -1.46 2.31 -16.39
C GLY A 5 -1.38 1.11 -15.42
N ASP A 6 -0.19 0.62 -15.13
CA ASP A 6 0.00 -0.49 -14.19
C ASP A 6 -0.18 -0.04 -12.72
N VAL A 7 -1.40 0.39 -12.37
CA VAL A 7 -1.82 0.86 -11.06
C VAL A 7 -2.49 -0.28 -10.30
N LEU A 8 -2.02 -0.54 -9.07
CA LEU A 8 -2.62 -1.50 -8.16
C LEU A 8 -3.36 -0.76 -7.04
N GLU A 9 -4.68 -0.89 -7.03
CA GLU A 9 -5.54 -0.33 -5.98
C GLU A 9 -5.71 -1.35 -4.84
N LEU A 10 -5.42 -0.91 -3.61
CA LEU A 10 -5.50 -1.72 -2.40
C LEU A 10 -6.46 -1.09 -1.40
N ASP A 11 -7.30 -1.90 -0.75
CA ASP A 11 -8.12 -1.40 0.35
C ASP A 11 -7.30 -1.38 1.65
N ILE A 12 -7.33 -0.26 2.38
CA ILE A 12 -6.67 -0.15 3.69
C ILE A 12 -7.28 -1.10 4.73
N GLU A 13 -8.52 -1.53 4.49
CA GLU A 13 -9.29 -2.39 5.40
C GLU A 13 -9.05 -3.88 5.15
N MET A 14 -8.17 -4.25 4.22
CA MET A 14 -7.80 -5.65 3.92
C MET A 14 -7.30 -6.39 5.16
N ASP A 15 -7.79 -7.61 5.38
CA ASP A 15 -7.36 -8.46 6.47
C ASP A 15 -6.00 -9.14 6.23
N LEU A 16 -5.51 -9.88 7.23
CA LEU A 16 -4.21 -10.54 7.16
C LEU A 16 -4.12 -11.60 6.04
N GLU A 17 -5.18 -12.37 5.79
CA GLU A 17 -5.18 -13.43 4.78
C GLU A 17 -5.25 -12.84 3.36
N GLU A 18 -5.97 -11.74 3.21
CA GLU A 18 -5.99 -10.94 1.99
C GLU A 18 -4.60 -10.37 1.68
N VAL A 19 -3.90 -9.80 2.67
CA VAL A 19 -2.53 -9.28 2.50
C VAL A 19 -1.53 -10.40 2.14
N LYS A 20 -1.65 -11.59 2.73
CA LYS A 20 -0.82 -12.74 2.35
C LYS A 20 -1.04 -13.15 0.90
N SER A 21 -2.29 -13.19 0.47
CA SER A 21 -2.68 -13.53 -0.90
C SER A 21 -2.15 -12.48 -1.89
N LEU A 22 -2.28 -11.21 -1.53
CA LEU A 22 -1.74 -10.08 -2.28
C LEU A 22 -0.23 -10.19 -2.48
N LYS A 23 0.53 -10.52 -1.41
CA LYS A 23 1.98 -10.67 -1.49
C LYS A 23 2.39 -11.70 -2.54
N ASN A 24 1.76 -12.87 -2.54
CA ASN A 24 2.03 -13.93 -3.51
C ASN A 24 1.70 -13.47 -4.94
N PHE A 25 0.60 -12.73 -5.12
CA PHE A 25 0.21 -12.17 -6.41
C PHE A 25 1.21 -11.13 -6.93
N VAL A 26 1.64 -10.19 -6.07
CA VAL A 26 2.53 -9.09 -6.46
C VAL A 26 3.96 -9.56 -6.70
N GLN A 27 4.45 -10.55 -5.95
CA GLN A 27 5.84 -11.00 -6.06
C GLN A 27 6.26 -11.41 -7.47
N GLU A 28 5.37 -12.01 -8.25
CA GLU A 28 5.65 -12.42 -9.64
C GLU A 28 5.47 -11.29 -10.67
N ARG A 29 4.78 -10.20 -10.27
CA ARG A 29 4.27 -9.16 -11.17
C ARG A 29 4.82 -7.76 -10.88
N LEU A 30 5.63 -7.62 -9.84
CA LEU A 30 6.10 -6.34 -9.33
C LEU A 30 6.77 -5.46 -10.40
N ASN A 31 7.49 -6.08 -11.34
CA ASN A 31 8.15 -5.33 -12.41
C ASN A 31 7.17 -4.54 -13.27
N TYR A 32 5.95 -5.04 -13.43
CA TYR A 32 4.91 -4.39 -14.23
C TYR A 32 4.21 -3.28 -13.45
N ILE A 33 4.04 -3.39 -12.13
CA ILE A 33 3.32 -2.39 -11.32
C ILE A 33 4.13 -1.10 -11.22
N GLU A 34 3.55 0.04 -11.61
CA GLU A 34 4.18 1.37 -11.56
C GLU A 34 3.69 2.21 -10.37
N GLU A 35 2.46 1.96 -9.91
CA GLU A 35 1.85 2.73 -8.83
C GLU A 35 0.99 1.82 -7.94
N ILE A 36 1.03 2.06 -6.63
CA ILE A 36 0.09 1.49 -5.66
C ILE A 36 -0.71 2.62 -5.03
N VAL A 37 -2.03 2.54 -5.16
CA VAL A 37 -2.97 3.47 -4.55
C VAL A 37 -3.68 2.76 -3.42
N VAL A 38 -3.65 3.33 -2.21
CA VAL A 38 -4.40 2.80 -1.07
C VAL A 38 -5.73 3.54 -0.97
N LEU A 39 -6.81 2.80 -1.21
CA LEU A 39 -8.19 3.22 -1.08
C LEU A 39 -8.69 2.97 0.35
N ARG A 40 -9.75 3.68 0.71
CA ARG A 40 -10.43 3.50 2.00
C ARG A 40 -11.92 3.78 1.87
N SER A 41 -12.73 3.11 2.68
CA SER A 41 -14.12 3.50 2.86
C SER A 41 -14.25 4.76 3.72
N LYS A 42 -15.46 5.33 3.79
CA LYS A 42 -15.76 6.47 4.66
C LYS A 42 -15.69 6.03 6.12
N ASN A 43 -14.70 6.53 6.86
CA ASN A 43 -14.28 6.07 8.20
C ASN A 43 -13.53 4.72 8.22
N GLY A 44 -13.05 4.24 7.07
CA GLY A 44 -12.23 3.03 6.98
C GLY A 44 -10.91 3.21 7.71
N VAL A 45 -10.51 2.20 8.49
CA VAL A 45 -9.28 2.20 9.27
C VAL A 45 -8.44 0.98 8.97
N PRO A 46 -7.10 1.06 9.12
CA PRO A 46 -6.26 -0.11 8.90
C PRO A 46 -6.66 -1.24 9.84
N THR A 47 -7.00 -2.39 9.28
CA THR A 47 -7.40 -3.58 10.06
C THR A 47 -6.19 -4.42 10.46
N THR A 48 -5.08 -4.29 9.74
CA THR A 48 -3.83 -5.04 9.98
C THR A 48 -2.59 -4.22 9.66
N SER A 49 -1.56 -4.34 10.51
CA SER A 49 -0.24 -3.74 10.23
C SER A 49 0.51 -4.45 9.10
N ALA A 50 0.07 -5.65 8.70
CA ALA A 50 0.68 -6.43 7.64
C ALA A 50 0.64 -5.71 6.29
N LEU A 51 -0.39 -4.91 6.01
CA LEU A 51 -0.48 -4.10 4.79
C LEU A 51 0.68 -3.12 4.70
N PHE A 52 0.98 -2.40 5.78
CA PHE A 52 2.09 -1.44 5.80
C PHE A 52 3.46 -2.12 5.69
N ALA A 53 3.64 -3.26 6.36
CA ALA A 53 4.83 -4.07 6.19
C ALA A 53 4.99 -4.56 4.73
N PHE A 54 3.89 -4.91 4.07
CA PHE A 54 3.89 -5.25 2.65
C PHE A 54 4.27 -4.05 1.79
N LEU A 55 3.66 -2.87 1.97
CA LEU A 55 3.97 -1.67 1.20
C LEU A 55 5.46 -1.28 1.30
N LEU A 56 6.01 -1.31 2.52
CA LEU A 56 7.44 -1.08 2.75
C LEU A 56 8.32 -2.12 2.05
N TRP A 57 7.96 -3.40 2.17
CA TRP A 57 8.69 -4.46 1.48
C TRP A 57 8.69 -4.25 -0.03
N VAL A 58 7.56 -3.91 -0.64
CA VAL A 58 7.47 -3.65 -2.08
C VAL A 58 8.33 -2.43 -2.46
N LYS A 59 8.25 -1.33 -1.71
CA LYS A 59 9.06 -0.12 -1.95
C LYS A 59 10.56 -0.44 -1.87
N HIS A 60 10.98 -1.30 -0.96
CA HIS A 60 12.36 -1.77 -0.89
C HIS A 60 12.78 -2.61 -2.11
N GLN A 61 11.89 -3.44 -2.66
CA GLN A 61 12.20 -4.24 -3.85
C GLN A 61 12.24 -3.39 -5.13
N LYS A 62 11.34 -2.42 -5.26
CA LYS A 62 11.26 -1.50 -6.40
C LYS A 62 11.17 -0.05 -5.89
N PRO A 63 12.31 0.63 -5.63
CA PRO A 63 12.32 2.00 -5.09
C PRO A 63 11.64 3.05 -5.98
N SER A 64 11.58 2.79 -7.28
CA SER A 64 10.90 3.65 -8.26
C SER A 64 9.37 3.52 -8.25
N LEU A 65 8.81 2.52 -7.55
CA LEU A 65 7.37 2.32 -7.46
C LEU A 65 6.74 3.47 -6.67
N LYS A 66 5.70 4.09 -7.24
CA LYS A 66 4.98 5.19 -6.58
C LYS A 66 4.01 4.63 -5.54
N ILE A 67 4.11 5.07 -4.29
CA ILE A 67 3.19 4.70 -3.20
C ILE A 67 2.92 5.94 -2.36
N ASP A 68 1.86 6.68 -2.69
CA ASP A 68 1.58 8.00 -2.11
C ASP A 68 1.52 7.99 -0.57
N VAL A 69 0.95 6.94 0.03
CA VAL A 69 0.85 6.86 1.50
C VAL A 69 2.21 6.74 2.20
N LEU A 70 3.23 6.19 1.54
CA LEU A 70 4.60 6.17 2.07
C LEU A 70 5.37 7.43 1.68
N ASP A 71 5.23 7.84 0.42
CA ASP A 71 5.97 8.97 -0.16
C ASP A 71 5.56 10.31 0.48
N ALA A 72 4.31 10.47 0.89
CA ALA A 72 3.82 11.65 1.60
C ALA A 72 4.35 11.78 3.04
N MET A 73 4.98 10.74 3.60
CA MET A 73 5.45 10.66 4.99
C MET A 73 4.33 10.84 6.05
N MET A 74 3.07 10.90 5.63
CA MET A 74 1.90 11.06 6.49
C MET A 74 0.65 10.42 5.87
N LEU A 75 -0.27 9.98 6.73
CA LEU A 75 -1.60 9.53 6.35
C LEU A 75 -2.62 10.06 7.35
N ASP A 76 -3.58 10.85 6.88
CA ASP A 76 -4.71 11.29 7.69
C ASP A 76 -5.71 10.13 7.82
N LEU A 77 -5.99 9.64 9.03
CA LEU A 77 -6.99 8.60 9.31
C LEU A 77 -8.30 9.20 9.86
N GLU A 78 -8.50 10.50 9.65
CA GLU A 78 -9.67 11.28 10.07
C GLU A 78 -9.97 11.10 11.57
N VAL A 79 -10.88 10.19 11.90
CA VAL A 79 -11.35 9.89 13.27
C VAL A 79 -10.20 9.44 14.17
N PHE A 80 -9.22 8.71 13.64
CA PHE A 80 -8.07 8.22 14.40
C PHE A 80 -6.89 9.20 14.40
N GLY A 81 -6.99 10.31 13.68
CA GLY A 81 -5.96 11.33 13.59
C GLY A 81 -4.89 11.03 12.54
N MET A 82 -3.73 11.64 12.68
CA MET A 82 -2.65 11.58 11.69
C MET A 82 -1.65 10.46 12.04
N MET A 83 -1.33 9.61 11.08
CA MET A 83 -0.19 8.70 11.13
C MET A 83 1.00 9.32 10.42
N TYR A 84 2.19 9.20 11.00
CA TYR A 84 3.46 9.64 10.42
C TYR A 84 4.43 8.46 10.33
N TRP A 85 5.25 8.46 9.29
CA TRP A 85 6.35 7.51 9.15
C TRP A 85 7.60 8.09 9.78
N ILE A 86 8.29 7.29 10.61
CA ILE A 86 9.63 7.62 11.13
C ILE A 86 10.62 6.78 10.35
N ALA A 87 11.46 7.44 9.55
CA ALA A 87 12.56 6.82 8.84
C ALA A 87 13.87 7.29 9.50
N ASP A 88 14.78 6.35 9.73
CA ASP A 88 16.14 6.61 10.20
C ASP A 88 17.10 6.26 9.07
N GLU A 89 18.16 7.05 8.90
CA GLU A 89 19.16 6.89 7.83
C GLU A 89 20.15 5.74 8.10
#